data_AF-A0A3L8C0Z6-F1
#
_entry.id   AF-A0A3L8C0Z6-F1
#
_cell.length_a   1.000
_cell.length_b   1.000
_cell.length_c   1.000
_cell.angle_alpha   90.00
_cell.angle_beta   90.00
_cell.angle_gamma   90.00
#
_symmetry.space_group_name_H-M   'P 1'
#
loop_
_entity.id
_entity.type
_entity.pdbx_description
1 polymer ?
#
loop_
_entity_poly.entity_id
_entity_poly.type
_entity_poly.pdbx_seq_one_letter_code
_entity_poly.pdbx_strand_id
1 'polypeptide(L)'
;MVAEERTNRLILRGEKSARARVKALVVDLDRPVESTGSTQVIYLRHAEAEKVAEILSALVSGQSATASSRSSSSGRPGAAAAAASLATPTATSGDITIQADETLNALIVRAAPADLAEIRNIVDQLDVRRAQVLIEAAFVEVSGSASEALGVQWGYGDPANGLAGTSLAASGQLPLSAIAGLIEGGEGGAEAANFSGLLAGGANESGDVKMGVIIQAVESNSNTNLLSTPSIMTLDNEEAEIIVGENVPFITGTSLSSNNDNPFQTIERQDVGLTLRVTPQINDGNVVRLQLVQEVSNVSSETISGAADISTQKRSVKSVILANDREVIVTGGLVRDDLEKVVKKVPLLGDVPLLGVLFRATEEKITKRNLLLFLQPTIVRDDVSANKVSQDKYDQMRGLSLRIDQYGNIEREARSAFPEDARDVLKNGLRFGIQPSDDEAESTIE
;
A
#
# COMPACT_ATOMS: atom_id res chain seq x y z
N MET A 1 -46.06 62.60 16.82
CA MET A 1 -46.63 61.27 17.10
C MET A 1 -45.75 60.63 18.17
N VAL A 2 -46.29 59.79 19.05
CA VAL A 2 -45.51 59.07 20.06
C VAL A 2 -45.84 57.60 19.92
N ALA A 3 -44.84 56.74 19.80
CA ALA A 3 -45.02 55.29 19.76
C ALA A 3 -44.92 54.74 21.19
N GLU A 4 -45.88 53.89 21.58
CA GLU A 4 -45.82 53.08 22.79
C GLU A 4 -45.56 51.63 22.41
N GLU A 5 -44.31 51.20 22.54
CA GLU A 5 -43.84 49.89 22.06
C GLU A 5 -44.49 48.72 22.81
N ARG A 6 -44.70 48.86 24.13
CA ARG A 6 -45.26 47.78 24.96
C ARG A 6 -46.68 47.38 24.57
N THR A 7 -47.48 48.33 24.10
CA THR A 7 -48.88 48.09 23.70
C THR A 7 -49.06 48.05 22.19
N ASN A 8 -47.96 48.23 21.43
CA ASN A 8 -47.96 48.42 19.98
C ASN A 8 -48.98 49.49 19.53
N ARG A 9 -48.99 50.64 20.22
CA ARG A 9 -49.93 51.75 19.95
C ARG A 9 -49.20 52.98 19.45
N LEU A 10 -49.78 53.63 18.44
CA LEU A 10 -49.31 54.92 17.93
C LEU A 10 -50.25 56.03 18.41
N ILE A 11 -49.75 56.91 19.27
CA ILE A 11 -50.50 58.07 19.78
C ILE A 11 -50.32 59.24 18.81
N LEU A 12 -51.43 59.65 18.19
CA LEU A 12 -51.49 60.74 17.21
C LEU A 12 -52.06 62.02 17.83
N ARG A 13 -51.26 63.08 17.89
CA ARG A 13 -51.68 64.43 18.28
C ARG A 13 -51.54 65.37 17.08
N GLY A 14 -52.62 66.06 16.69
CA GLY A 14 -52.63 66.98 15.54
C GLY A 14 -54.02 67.26 14.98
N GLU A 15 -54.06 68.04 13.90
CA GLU A 15 -55.28 68.41 13.18
C GLU A 15 -56.03 67.17 12.63
N LYS A 16 -57.36 67.27 12.48
CA LYS A 16 -58.20 66.15 12.01
C LYS A 16 -57.79 65.66 10.61
N SER A 17 -57.37 66.55 9.73
CA SER A 17 -56.88 66.26 8.38
C SER A 17 -55.58 65.44 8.39
N ALA A 18 -54.60 65.81 9.21
CA ALA A 18 -53.34 65.09 9.38
C ALA A 18 -53.54 63.70 10.00
N ARG A 19 -54.42 63.57 11.00
CA ARG A 19 -54.74 62.26 11.60
C ARG A 19 -55.38 61.30 10.61
N ALA A 20 -56.21 61.79 9.69
CA ALA A 20 -56.82 60.96 8.65
C ALA A 20 -55.77 60.41 7.67
N ARG A 21 -54.80 61.24 7.25
CA ARG A 21 -53.70 60.82 6.37
C ARG A 21 -52.80 59.77 7.03
N VAL A 22 -52.43 59.99 8.30
CA VAL A 22 -51.59 59.04 9.03
C VAL A 22 -52.34 57.74 9.29
N LYS A 23 -53.65 57.79 9.60
CA LYS A 23 -54.46 56.56 9.73
C LYS A 23 -54.49 55.75 8.44
N ALA A 24 -54.59 56.40 7.27
CA ALA A 24 -54.54 55.72 5.98
C ALA A 24 -53.16 55.09 5.72
N LEU A 25 -52.07 55.80 6.04
CA LEU A 25 -50.70 55.27 5.91
C LEU A 25 -50.45 54.07 6.84
N VAL A 26 -50.97 54.11 8.07
CA VAL A 26 -50.87 52.99 9.02
C VAL A 26 -51.60 51.76 8.48
N VAL A 27 -52.79 51.91 7.88
CA VAL A 27 -53.52 50.78 7.27
C VAL A 27 -52.76 50.20 6.07
N ASP A 28 -52.04 51.02 5.31
CA ASP A 28 -51.24 50.53 4.18
C ASP A 28 -49.94 49.84 4.60
N LEU A 29 -49.32 50.30 5.70
CA LEU A 29 -48.11 49.72 6.30
C LEU A 29 -48.40 48.50 7.19
N ASP A 30 -49.60 48.36 7.73
CA ASP A 30 -50.06 47.23 8.55
C ASP A 30 -50.47 46.04 7.66
N ARG A 31 -49.53 45.62 6.80
CA ARG A 31 -49.63 44.38 6.04
C ARG A 31 -48.67 43.36 6.67
N PRO A 32 -49.08 42.08 6.78
CA PRO A 32 -48.15 41.05 7.21
C PRO A 32 -46.96 41.03 6.25
N VAL A 33 -45.76 41.26 6.77
CA VAL A 33 -44.52 41.06 6.02
C VAL A 33 -44.35 39.55 5.88
N GLU A 34 -44.53 39.04 4.66
CA GLU A 34 -44.06 37.70 4.29
C GLU A 34 -42.56 37.64 4.61
N SER A 35 -42.19 36.80 5.57
CA SER A 35 -40.84 36.69 6.14
C SER A 35 -39.74 36.84 5.08
N THR A 36 -38.85 37.82 5.27
CA THR A 36 -37.72 38.16 4.38
C THR A 36 -36.56 37.17 4.40
N GLY A 37 -36.79 35.94 4.87
CA GLY A 37 -35.83 34.85 4.77
C GLY A 37 -36.55 33.53 5.01
N SER A 38 -36.92 32.84 3.94
CA SER A 38 -37.49 31.50 4.06
C SER A 38 -36.37 30.54 4.44
N THR A 39 -36.47 29.91 5.60
CA THR A 39 -35.62 28.78 5.97
C THR A 39 -36.13 27.54 5.24
N GLN A 40 -35.24 26.79 4.60
CA GLN A 40 -35.54 25.49 4.04
C GLN A 40 -34.52 24.45 4.49
N VAL A 41 -35.02 23.23 4.73
CA VAL A 41 -34.21 22.04 4.93
C VAL A 41 -34.12 21.28 3.61
N ILE A 42 -32.89 20.98 3.17
CA ILE A 42 -32.59 20.20 1.98
C ILE A 42 -31.91 18.91 2.42
N TYR A 43 -32.49 17.75 2.09
CA TYR A 43 -31.90 16.45 2.40
C TYR A 43 -30.95 16.02 1.27
N LEU A 44 -29.73 15.65 1.62
CA LEU A 44 -28.72 15.18 0.68
C LEU A 44 -28.75 13.65 0.57
N ARG A 45 -28.54 13.11 -0.63
CA ARG A 45 -28.63 11.67 -0.92
C ARG A 45 -27.27 10.99 -1.01
N HIS A 46 -26.25 11.70 -1.48
CA HIS A 46 -24.95 11.17 -1.86
C HIS A 46 -23.79 11.97 -1.27
N ALA A 47 -23.94 13.30 -1.17
CA ALA A 47 -22.92 14.17 -0.57
C ALA A 47 -23.09 14.29 0.96
N GLU A 48 -21.98 14.53 1.65
CA GLU A 48 -21.96 14.82 3.10
C GLU A 48 -22.32 16.29 3.34
N ALA A 49 -23.30 16.54 4.23
CA ALA A 49 -23.80 17.88 4.52
C ALA A 49 -22.72 18.86 5.00
N GLU A 50 -21.77 18.38 5.80
CA GLU A 50 -20.64 19.19 6.31
C GLU A 50 -19.78 19.74 5.17
N LYS A 51 -19.31 18.85 4.28
CA LYS A 51 -18.49 19.22 3.11
C LYS A 51 -19.23 20.16 2.16
N VAL A 52 -20.53 19.91 1.91
CA VAL A 52 -21.33 20.78 1.03
C VAL A 52 -21.58 22.16 1.67
N ALA A 53 -21.84 22.21 2.97
CA ALA A 53 -22.03 23.48 3.69
C ALA A 53 -20.75 24.33 3.68
N GLU A 54 -19.57 23.72 3.85
CA GLU A 54 -18.28 24.40 3.76
C GLU A 54 -18.11 25.05 2.38
N ILE A 55 -18.33 24.29 1.30
CA ILE A 55 -18.22 24.78 -0.09
C ILE A 55 -19.19 25.93 -0.36
N LEU A 56 -20.46 25.79 0.04
CA LEU A 56 -21.48 26.80 -0.19
C LEU A 56 -21.23 28.07 0.65
N SER A 57 -20.77 27.92 1.90
CA SER A 57 -20.42 29.07 2.75
C SER A 57 -19.20 29.83 2.21
N ALA A 58 -18.21 29.12 1.66
CA ALA A 58 -17.06 29.72 0.99
C ALA A 58 -17.47 30.51 -0.26
N LEU A 59 -18.42 29.98 -1.05
CA LEU A 59 -18.94 30.67 -2.23
C LEU A 59 -19.70 31.96 -1.87
N VAL A 60 -20.61 31.87 -0.89
CA VAL A 60 -21.45 32.99 -0.41
C VAL A 60 -20.63 34.09 0.27
N SER A 61 -19.63 33.70 1.08
CA SER A 61 -18.73 34.67 1.73
C SER A 61 -17.80 35.35 0.72
N GLY A 62 -17.32 34.64 -0.29
CA GLY A 62 -16.54 35.20 -1.40
C GLY A 62 -17.32 36.22 -2.24
N GLN A 63 -18.62 36.00 -2.44
CA GLN A 63 -19.50 36.92 -3.17
C GLN A 63 -19.76 38.23 -2.38
N SER A 64 -19.82 38.15 -1.05
CA SER A 64 -20.01 39.30 -0.15
C SER A 64 -18.81 40.26 -0.11
N ALA A 65 -17.60 39.78 -0.42
CA ALA A 65 -16.39 40.61 -0.48
C ALA A 65 -16.34 41.54 -1.72
N THR A 66 -17.00 41.18 -2.82
CA THR A 66 -16.98 41.98 -4.06
C THR A 66 -18.01 43.12 -4.08
N ALA A 67 -19.12 42.97 -3.36
CA ALA A 67 -20.16 44.00 -3.22
C ALA A 67 -19.72 45.19 -2.34
N SER A 68 -18.75 44.99 -1.45
CA SER A 68 -18.26 46.02 -0.51
C SER A 68 -17.24 46.98 -1.12
N SER A 69 -16.83 46.79 -2.38
CA SER A 69 -15.80 47.61 -3.05
C SER A 69 -16.32 48.82 -3.84
N ARG A 70 -17.65 49.06 -3.89
CA ARG A 70 -18.24 50.17 -4.68
C ARG A 70 -18.66 51.40 -3.86
N SER A 71 -18.37 51.46 -2.57
CA SER A 71 -18.62 52.66 -1.76
C SER A 71 -17.41 53.09 -0.93
N SER A 72 -16.43 53.72 -1.57
CA SER A 72 -15.62 54.75 -0.90
C SER A 72 -14.99 55.70 -1.93
N SER A 73 -15.79 56.67 -2.37
CA SER A 73 -15.28 57.90 -2.97
C SER A 73 -14.49 58.70 -1.93
N SER A 74 -13.18 58.82 -2.17
CA SER A 74 -12.30 59.97 -1.88
C SER A 74 -12.51 60.76 -0.58
N GLY A 75 -11.62 60.58 0.39
CA GLY A 75 -11.54 61.48 1.55
C GLY A 75 -10.48 61.17 2.60
N ARG A 76 -9.19 61.30 2.25
CA ARG A 76 -8.05 61.64 3.14
C ARG A 76 -7.51 60.56 4.11
N PRO A 77 -6.18 60.25 4.11
CA PRO A 77 -5.57 59.30 5.05
C PRO A 77 -5.04 59.99 6.32
N GLY A 78 -5.24 59.36 7.48
CA GLY A 78 -4.73 59.84 8.76
C GLY A 78 -4.89 58.82 9.89
N ALA A 79 -3.83 58.04 10.10
CA ALA A 79 -3.33 57.38 11.31
C ALA A 79 -4.28 56.94 12.46
N ALA A 80 -4.12 55.65 12.81
CA ALA A 80 -3.82 55.10 14.14
C ALA A 80 -4.75 53.95 14.58
N ALA A 81 -4.09 52.90 15.03
CA ALA A 81 -4.60 51.57 15.36
C ALA A 81 -5.23 51.50 16.76
N ALA A 82 -5.86 50.34 16.99
CA ALA A 82 -6.24 49.74 18.26
C ALA A 82 -7.55 50.25 18.91
N ALA A 83 -8.65 49.66 18.48
CA ALA A 83 -9.72 49.23 19.39
C ALA A 83 -10.37 47.97 18.82
N ALA A 84 -10.19 46.84 19.53
CA ALA A 84 -10.97 45.63 19.33
C ALA A 84 -12.43 45.96 19.66
N SER A 85 -13.18 46.33 18.62
CA SER A 85 -14.63 46.46 18.69
C SER A 85 -15.23 45.08 18.48
N LEU A 86 -16.03 44.64 19.47
CA LEU A 86 -17.03 43.60 19.29
C LEU A 86 -17.89 43.98 18.08
N ALA A 87 -17.53 43.48 16.90
CA ALA A 87 -18.39 43.48 15.75
C ALA A 87 -19.45 42.42 16.00
N THR A 88 -20.54 42.83 16.66
CA THR A 88 -21.84 42.21 16.44
C THR A 88 -22.06 42.23 14.92
N PRO A 89 -22.25 41.09 14.23
CA PRO A 89 -22.60 41.12 12.83
C PRO A 89 -23.91 41.88 12.73
N THR A 90 -23.84 43.10 12.21
CA THR A 90 -25.00 43.92 11.95
C THR A 90 -25.65 43.26 10.77
N ALA A 91 -26.72 42.50 11.04
CA ALA A 91 -27.45 41.73 10.06
C ALA A 91 -27.82 42.63 8.88
N THR A 92 -27.08 42.47 7.79
CA THR A 92 -27.41 43.10 6.53
C THR A 92 -28.60 42.34 6.01
N SER A 93 -29.66 43.05 5.65
CA SER A 93 -30.86 42.46 5.08
C SER A 93 -30.47 41.71 3.79
N GLY A 94 -30.33 40.39 3.90
CA GLY A 94 -29.71 39.53 2.90
C GLY A 94 -28.76 38.45 3.44
N ASP A 95 -28.55 38.33 4.77
CA ASP A 95 -27.69 37.31 5.36
C ASP A 95 -28.13 35.88 4.98
N ILE A 96 -27.43 35.29 4.00
CA ILE A 96 -27.51 33.87 3.66
C ILE A 96 -26.79 33.11 4.76
N THR A 97 -27.53 32.37 5.59
CA THR A 97 -26.95 31.49 6.60
C THR A 97 -27.16 30.04 6.21
N ILE A 98 -26.06 29.29 6.14
CA ILE A 98 -26.04 27.87 5.77
C ILE A 98 -25.48 27.12 6.98
N GLN A 99 -26.18 26.07 7.41
CA GLN A 99 -25.76 25.19 8.50
C GLN A 99 -26.00 23.74 8.08
N ALA A 100 -25.06 22.85 8.42
CA ALA A 100 -25.21 21.42 8.19
C ALA A 100 -25.78 20.74 9.45
N ASP A 101 -26.66 19.76 9.24
CA ASP A 101 -27.05 18.77 10.24
C ASP A 101 -26.48 17.41 9.84
N GLU A 102 -25.47 16.95 10.57
CA GLU A 102 -24.81 15.66 10.36
C GLU A 102 -25.74 14.47 10.61
N THR A 103 -26.67 14.59 11.57
CA THR A 103 -27.51 13.46 12.00
C THR A 103 -28.55 13.08 10.96
N LEU A 104 -29.06 14.08 10.23
CA LEU A 104 -30.06 13.90 9.17
C LEU A 104 -29.45 13.99 7.76
N ASN A 105 -28.13 14.19 7.65
CA ASN A 105 -27.44 14.54 6.41
C ASN A 105 -28.20 15.60 5.61
N ALA A 106 -28.50 16.73 6.26
CA ALA A 106 -29.35 17.78 5.71
C ALA A 106 -28.69 19.15 5.82
N LEU A 107 -28.99 20.00 4.84
CA LEU A 107 -28.57 21.40 4.81
C LEU A 107 -29.72 22.30 5.22
N ILE A 108 -29.53 23.09 6.27
CA ILE A 108 -30.47 24.12 6.72
C ILE A 108 -30.00 25.44 6.12
N VAL A 109 -30.76 25.94 5.14
CA VAL A 109 -30.45 27.18 4.41
C VAL A 109 -31.49 28.23 4.74
N ARG A 110 -31.05 29.40 5.18
CA ARG A 110 -31.90 30.58 5.32
C ARG A 110 -31.37 31.66 4.38
N ALA A 111 -32.17 32.02 3.38
CA ALA A 111 -31.79 32.98 2.35
C ALA A 111 -33.05 33.67 1.77
N ALA A 112 -32.86 34.68 0.94
CA ALA A 112 -33.93 35.25 0.14
C ALA A 112 -34.42 34.22 -0.91
N PRO A 113 -35.68 34.28 -1.38
CA PRO A 113 -36.23 33.27 -2.29
C PRO A 113 -35.47 33.10 -3.62
N ALA A 114 -34.81 34.16 -4.10
CA ALA A 114 -33.98 34.11 -5.31
C ALA A 114 -32.69 33.31 -5.09
N ASP A 115 -31.92 33.64 -4.04
CA ASP A 115 -30.66 32.97 -3.70
C ASP A 115 -30.88 31.50 -3.33
N LEU A 116 -32.02 31.21 -2.70
CA LEU A 116 -32.39 29.85 -2.32
C LEU A 116 -32.60 28.96 -3.56
N ALA A 117 -33.16 29.50 -4.64
CA ALA A 117 -33.29 28.76 -5.91
C ALA A 117 -31.94 28.48 -6.56
N GLU A 118 -30.98 29.41 -6.46
CA GLU A 118 -29.61 29.22 -6.93
C GLU A 118 -28.86 28.16 -6.10
N ILE A 119 -28.96 28.23 -4.77
CA ILE A 119 -28.36 27.24 -3.86
C ILE A 119 -28.92 25.84 -4.15
N ARG A 120 -30.23 25.69 -4.38
CA ARG A 120 -30.81 24.39 -4.77
C ARG A 120 -30.20 23.84 -6.06
N ASN A 121 -30.07 24.67 -7.09
CA ASN A 121 -29.47 24.24 -8.36
C ASN A 121 -28.01 23.80 -8.18
N ILE A 122 -27.25 24.46 -7.29
CA ILE A 122 -25.87 24.06 -6.98
C ILE A 122 -25.86 22.75 -6.17
N VAL A 123 -26.74 22.62 -5.18
CA VAL A 123 -26.87 21.38 -4.39
C VAL A 123 -27.23 20.19 -5.28
N ASP A 124 -28.15 20.34 -6.23
CA ASP A 124 -28.52 19.28 -7.16
C ASP A 124 -27.35 18.85 -8.08
N GLN A 125 -26.41 19.76 -8.38
CA GLN A 125 -25.20 19.45 -9.14
C GLN A 125 -24.09 18.82 -8.29
N LEU A 126 -24.06 19.11 -6.98
CA LEU A 126 -23.09 18.54 -6.03
C LEU A 126 -23.55 17.18 -5.48
N ASP A 127 -24.85 16.97 -5.34
CA ASP A 127 -25.45 15.74 -4.80
C ASP A 127 -25.56 14.64 -5.87
N VAL A 128 -24.43 14.34 -6.52
CA VAL A 128 -24.31 13.28 -7.51
C VAL A 128 -23.69 12.03 -6.90
N ARG A 129 -24.08 10.86 -7.42
CA ARG A 129 -23.49 9.59 -7.00
C ARG A 129 -22.02 9.53 -7.43
N ARG A 130 -21.11 9.47 -6.45
CA ARG A 130 -19.69 9.22 -6.67
C ARG A 130 -19.49 7.82 -7.24
N ALA A 131 -18.65 7.71 -8.26
CA ALA A 131 -18.23 6.41 -8.78
C ALA A 131 -17.25 5.74 -7.80
N GLN A 132 -17.21 4.41 -7.85
CA GLN A 132 -16.26 3.60 -7.11
C GLN A 132 -15.18 3.09 -8.06
N VAL A 133 -14.01 2.76 -7.53
CA VAL A 133 -12.91 2.14 -8.27
C VAL A 133 -12.52 0.86 -7.54
N LEU A 134 -12.56 -0.26 -8.25
CA LEU A 134 -11.89 -1.48 -7.84
C LEU A 134 -10.44 -1.41 -8.31
N ILE A 135 -9.50 -1.46 -7.38
CA ILE A 135 -8.07 -1.53 -7.67
C ILE A 135 -7.63 -2.97 -7.43
N GLU A 136 -7.09 -3.58 -8.46
CA GLU A 136 -6.39 -4.86 -8.39
C GLU A 136 -4.90 -4.61 -8.64
N ALA A 137 -4.04 -5.13 -7.80
CA ALA A 137 -2.60 -5.13 -8.04
C ALA A 137 -2.10 -6.56 -8.13
N ALA A 138 -1.04 -6.79 -8.90
CA ALA A 138 -0.34 -8.07 -8.93
C ALA A 138 1.15 -7.83 -8.76
N PHE A 139 1.68 -8.42 -7.71
CA PHE A 139 3.09 -8.45 -7.39
C PHE A 139 3.65 -9.80 -7.82
N VAL A 140 4.57 -9.78 -8.78
CA VAL A 140 5.21 -10.98 -9.33
C VAL A 140 6.70 -10.92 -9.01
N GLU A 141 7.21 -11.91 -8.29
CA GLU A 141 8.62 -12.08 -7.99
C GLU A 141 9.08 -13.46 -8.45
N VAL A 142 10.00 -13.46 -9.41
CA VAL A 142 10.71 -14.66 -9.86
C VAL A 142 12.16 -14.52 -9.39
N SER A 143 12.61 -15.42 -8.54
CA SER A 143 13.99 -15.45 -8.07
C SER A 143 14.59 -16.83 -8.23
N GLY A 144 15.86 -16.86 -8.59
CA GLY A 144 16.61 -18.09 -8.66
C GLY A 144 18.04 -17.88 -8.19
N SER A 145 18.59 -18.86 -7.50
CA SER A 145 20.00 -18.90 -7.15
C SER A 145 20.60 -20.21 -7.63
N ALA A 146 21.72 -20.11 -8.33
CA ALA A 146 22.56 -21.24 -8.67
C ALA A 146 23.91 -21.04 -7.97
N SER A 147 24.40 -22.04 -7.27
CA SER A 147 25.73 -22.00 -6.66
C SER A 147 26.48 -23.29 -6.98
N GLU A 148 27.69 -23.14 -7.50
CA GLU A 148 28.62 -24.20 -7.81
C GLU A 148 29.86 -24.03 -6.95
N ALA A 149 30.25 -25.05 -6.21
CA ALA A 149 31.50 -25.07 -5.47
C ALA A 149 32.30 -26.32 -5.81
N LEU A 150 33.50 -26.11 -6.35
CA LEU A 150 34.47 -27.14 -6.69
C LEU A 150 35.80 -26.83 -6.02
N GLY A 151 36.31 -27.74 -5.19
CA GLY A 151 37.62 -27.57 -4.58
C GLY A 151 38.27 -28.87 -4.17
N VAL A 152 39.60 -28.85 -4.19
CA VAL A 152 40.43 -29.96 -3.72
C VAL A 152 41.28 -29.48 -2.56
N GLN A 153 41.29 -30.24 -1.47
CA GLN A 153 42.11 -29.98 -0.30
C GLN A 153 42.98 -31.20 0.01
N TRP A 154 44.23 -30.92 0.39
CA TRP A 154 45.21 -31.91 0.78
C TRP A 154 45.53 -31.77 2.26
N GLY A 155 45.49 -32.87 3.00
CA GLY A 155 45.96 -32.98 4.37
C GLY A 155 47.09 -33.99 4.46
N TYR A 156 48.15 -33.66 5.19
CA TYR A 156 49.29 -34.52 5.41
C TYR A 156 49.84 -34.28 6.82
N GLY A 157 49.92 -35.35 7.61
CA GLY A 157 50.50 -35.27 8.94
C GLY A 157 49.95 -36.30 9.90
N ASP A 158 50.40 -36.19 11.13
CA ASP A 158 49.98 -37.02 12.25
C ASP A 158 49.21 -36.14 13.24
N PRO A 159 47.95 -36.45 13.59
CA PRO A 159 47.20 -35.67 14.57
C PRO A 159 47.92 -35.50 15.92
N ALA A 160 48.84 -36.41 16.29
CA ALA A 160 49.63 -36.30 17.50
C ALA A 160 50.85 -35.35 17.39
N ASN A 161 51.40 -35.16 16.18
CA ASN A 161 52.65 -34.44 15.94
C ASN A 161 52.51 -33.19 15.05
N GLY A 162 51.31 -32.92 14.55
CA GLY A 162 50.97 -31.75 13.74
C GLY A 162 50.46 -32.13 12.34
N LEU A 163 49.47 -31.37 11.87
CA LEU A 163 48.87 -31.50 10.55
C LEU A 163 49.29 -30.33 9.66
N ALA A 164 49.81 -30.64 8.47
CA ALA A 164 50.07 -29.69 7.39
C ALA A 164 49.11 -29.94 6.25
N GLY A 165 48.79 -28.91 5.47
CA GLY A 165 47.85 -29.07 4.37
C GLY A 165 47.48 -27.77 3.70
N THR A 166 46.58 -27.87 2.73
CA THR A 166 46.08 -26.73 1.98
C THR A 166 44.73 -26.30 2.56
N SER A 167 44.67 -25.17 3.27
CA SER A 167 43.43 -24.65 3.87
C SER A 167 42.63 -23.80 2.88
N LEU A 168 42.01 -24.45 1.90
CA LEU A 168 41.24 -23.76 0.84
C LEU A 168 39.73 -23.70 1.14
N ALA A 169 39.33 -23.90 2.40
CA ALA A 169 37.93 -24.02 2.80
C ALA A 169 37.04 -22.88 2.26
N ALA A 170 36.12 -23.25 1.38
CA ALA A 170 34.98 -22.46 0.90
C ALA A 170 33.70 -22.81 1.69
N SER A 171 32.58 -22.16 1.38
CA SER A 171 31.28 -22.43 2.00
C SER A 171 30.94 -23.93 1.93
N GLY A 172 30.66 -24.56 3.08
CA GLY A 172 30.32 -25.99 3.13
C GLY A 172 31.50 -26.96 2.99
N GLN A 173 32.76 -26.50 3.02
CA GLN A 173 33.93 -27.37 3.06
C GLN A 173 34.40 -27.68 4.47
N LEU A 174 34.88 -28.90 4.69
CA LEU A 174 35.48 -29.31 5.95
C LEU A 174 36.74 -28.49 6.24
N PRO A 175 36.92 -27.97 7.47
CA PRO A 175 38.17 -27.35 7.87
C PRO A 175 39.28 -28.41 7.96
N LEU A 176 40.54 -27.98 7.82
CA LEU A 176 41.72 -28.88 7.87
C LEU A 176 41.74 -29.76 9.14
N SER A 177 41.21 -29.26 10.27
CA SER A 177 41.06 -29.99 11.53
C SER A 177 40.06 -31.15 11.46
N ALA A 178 38.99 -31.05 10.67
CA ALA A 178 38.02 -32.13 10.48
C ALA A 178 38.63 -33.27 9.63
N ILE A 179 39.56 -32.95 8.73
CA ILE A 179 40.36 -33.94 8.01
C ILE A 179 41.21 -34.77 8.98
N ALA A 180 41.77 -34.13 10.02
CA ALA A 180 42.58 -34.79 11.06
C ALA A 180 41.78 -35.86 11.83
N GLY A 181 40.60 -35.50 12.32
CA GLY A 181 39.75 -36.40 13.11
C GLY A 181 39.24 -37.61 12.32
N LEU A 182 39.11 -37.48 11.01
CA LEU A 182 38.65 -38.55 10.12
C LEU A 182 39.80 -39.47 9.65
N ILE A 183 41.01 -38.92 9.50
CA ILE A 183 42.25 -39.67 9.27
C ILE A 183 42.62 -40.55 10.49
N GLU A 184 42.18 -40.19 11.69
CA GLU A 184 42.46 -40.91 12.93
C GLU A 184 41.56 -42.14 13.14
N GLY A 185 40.44 -42.26 12.43
CA GLY A 185 39.45 -43.32 12.65
C GLY A 185 38.72 -43.21 13.99
N GLY A 186 38.87 -42.08 14.69
CA GLY A 186 38.20 -41.76 15.96
C GLY A 186 36.94 -40.91 15.79
N GLU A 187 36.30 -40.56 16.91
CA GLU A 187 35.02 -39.83 17.03
C GLU A 187 35.05 -38.37 16.50
N GLY A 188 36.00 -37.99 15.64
CA GLY A 188 35.99 -36.75 14.86
C GLY A 188 34.90 -36.71 13.76
N GLY A 189 34.09 -37.77 13.63
CA GLY A 189 33.01 -37.90 12.66
C GLY A 189 31.81 -36.97 12.87
N ALA A 190 31.74 -36.21 13.96
CA ALA A 190 30.65 -35.25 14.21
C ALA A 190 30.67 -34.05 13.25
N GLU A 191 31.85 -33.57 12.86
CA GLU A 191 32.01 -32.46 11.89
C GLU A 191 31.83 -32.94 10.44
N ALA A 192 31.95 -34.24 10.18
CA ALA A 192 31.80 -34.85 8.86
C ALA A 192 30.32 -35.08 8.45
N ALA A 193 29.37 -34.93 9.37
CA ALA A 193 27.95 -35.22 9.13
C ALA A 193 27.28 -34.27 8.10
N ASN A 194 27.87 -33.10 7.84
CA ASN A 194 27.37 -32.10 6.88
C ASN A 194 28.26 -31.98 5.62
N PHE A 195 29.19 -32.91 5.41
CA PHE A 195 30.08 -32.87 4.25
C PHE A 195 29.39 -33.43 3.00
N SER A 196 29.31 -32.62 1.95
CA SER A 196 28.85 -33.03 0.62
C SER A 196 30.06 -33.10 -0.32
N GLY A 197 30.61 -34.30 -0.52
CA GLY A 197 31.77 -34.52 -1.39
C GLY A 197 32.39 -35.90 -1.26
N LEU A 198 33.50 -36.11 -1.96
CA LEU A 198 34.31 -37.31 -1.91
C LEU A 198 35.52 -37.08 -1.00
N LEU A 199 35.73 -38.00 -0.07
CA LEU A 199 36.91 -38.06 0.77
C LEU A 199 37.67 -39.35 0.48
N ALA A 200 38.99 -39.24 0.34
CA ALA A 200 39.88 -40.39 0.26
C ALA A 200 41.10 -40.14 1.15
N GLY A 201 41.57 -41.18 1.85
CA GLY A 201 42.76 -41.09 2.70
C GLY A 201 43.48 -42.41 2.78
N GLY A 202 44.79 -42.36 2.99
CA GLY A 202 45.67 -43.51 3.13
C GLY A 202 46.69 -43.29 4.24
N ALA A 203 47.12 -44.39 4.85
CA ALA A 203 48.20 -44.41 5.83
C ALA A 203 49.39 -45.20 5.26
N ASN A 204 50.61 -44.81 5.62
CA ASN A 204 51.79 -45.59 5.29
C ASN A 204 51.80 -46.94 6.03
N GLU A 205 52.65 -47.88 5.59
CA GLU A 205 52.78 -49.23 6.16
C GLU A 205 53.08 -49.23 7.68
N SER A 206 53.70 -48.17 8.19
CA SER A 206 53.98 -47.97 9.62
C SER A 206 52.85 -47.30 10.42
N GLY A 207 51.79 -46.81 9.77
CA GLY A 207 50.66 -46.10 10.42
C GLY A 207 50.94 -44.67 10.88
N ASP A 208 52.21 -44.25 10.95
CA ASP A 208 52.65 -42.97 11.53
C ASP A 208 52.36 -41.74 10.65
N VAL A 209 52.34 -41.90 9.33
CA VAL A 209 52.13 -40.80 8.40
C VAL A 209 50.89 -41.09 7.58
N LYS A 210 49.95 -40.15 7.62
CA LYS A 210 48.66 -40.28 6.97
C LYS A 210 48.42 -39.10 6.02
N MET A 211 47.88 -39.43 4.85
CA MET A 211 47.57 -38.48 3.79
C MET A 211 46.09 -38.55 3.47
N GLY A 212 45.44 -37.38 3.39
CA GLY A 212 44.04 -37.24 3.04
C GLY A 212 43.85 -36.27 1.89
N VAL A 213 42.87 -36.58 1.05
CA VAL A 213 42.41 -35.74 -0.06
C VAL A 213 40.91 -35.58 0.06
N ILE A 214 40.47 -34.32 0.01
CA ILE A 214 39.06 -33.96 -0.04
C ILE A 214 38.79 -33.36 -1.40
N ILE A 215 37.84 -33.96 -2.12
CA ILE A 215 37.29 -33.41 -3.35
C ILE A 215 35.85 -33.06 -3.07
N GLN A 216 35.55 -31.78 -3.11
CA GLN A 216 34.18 -31.30 -2.97
C GLN A 216 33.70 -30.73 -4.29
N ALA A 217 32.57 -31.23 -4.74
CA ALA A 217 31.84 -30.74 -5.89
C ALA A 217 30.36 -30.71 -5.50
N VAL A 218 29.82 -29.52 -5.31
CA VAL A 218 28.41 -29.31 -4.98
C VAL A 218 27.83 -28.28 -5.94
N GLU A 219 26.70 -28.63 -6.53
CA GLU A 219 25.86 -27.74 -7.30
C GLU A 219 24.52 -27.61 -6.55
N SER A 220 24.05 -26.38 -6.38
CA SER A 220 22.76 -26.09 -5.78
C SER A 220 21.99 -25.16 -6.71
N ASN A 221 20.72 -25.45 -6.90
CA ASN A 221 19.83 -24.66 -7.72
C ASN A 221 18.51 -24.48 -6.97
N SER A 222 18.13 -23.23 -6.74
CA SER A 222 16.87 -22.84 -6.12
C SER A 222 16.11 -21.94 -7.09
N ASN A 223 14.82 -22.20 -7.25
CA ASN A 223 13.93 -21.38 -8.05
C ASN A 223 12.65 -21.12 -7.24
N THR A 224 12.23 -19.87 -7.19
CA THR A 224 11.07 -19.39 -6.43
C THR A 224 10.25 -18.47 -7.31
N ASN A 225 8.95 -18.75 -7.41
CA ASN A 225 7.96 -17.90 -8.07
C ASN A 225 6.89 -17.49 -7.06
N LEU A 226 6.70 -16.19 -6.89
CA LEU A 226 5.75 -15.59 -5.95
C LEU A 226 4.80 -14.67 -6.72
N LEU A 227 3.50 -14.93 -6.62
CA LEU A 227 2.43 -14.06 -7.10
C LEU A 227 1.57 -13.65 -5.91
N SER A 228 1.32 -12.35 -5.76
CA SER A 228 0.40 -11.82 -4.75
C SER A 228 -0.53 -10.81 -5.38
N THR A 229 -1.84 -11.02 -5.25
CA THR A 229 -2.87 -10.22 -5.94
C THR A 229 -3.84 -9.53 -4.97
N PRO A 230 -3.41 -8.50 -4.25
CA PRO A 230 -4.33 -7.73 -3.41
C PRO A 230 -5.34 -6.95 -4.25
N SER A 231 -6.58 -6.87 -3.76
CA SER A 231 -7.63 -6.07 -4.38
C SER A 231 -8.41 -5.29 -3.33
N ILE A 232 -8.75 -4.04 -3.63
CA ILE A 232 -9.54 -3.15 -2.75
C ILE A 232 -10.47 -2.27 -3.57
N MET A 233 -11.69 -2.03 -3.08
CA MET A 233 -12.66 -1.14 -3.72
C MET A 233 -12.82 0.13 -2.88
N THR A 234 -12.80 1.29 -3.52
CA THR A 234 -12.83 2.59 -2.85
C THR A 234 -13.71 3.58 -3.61
N LEU A 235 -14.13 4.67 -2.96
CA LEU A 235 -14.80 5.77 -3.63
C LEU A 235 -13.78 6.65 -4.37
N ASP A 236 -14.21 7.31 -5.43
CA ASP A 236 -13.42 8.32 -6.12
C ASP A 236 -12.99 9.46 -5.16
N ASN A 237 -11.70 9.78 -5.12
CA ASN A 237 -11.04 10.70 -4.17
C ASN A 237 -11.01 10.25 -2.71
N GLU A 238 -11.26 8.96 -2.41
CA GLU A 238 -11.16 8.42 -1.05
C GLU A 238 -9.96 7.47 -0.93
N GLU A 239 -9.13 7.67 0.10
CA GLU A 239 -8.04 6.76 0.41
C GLU A 239 -8.59 5.46 1.00
N ALA A 240 -8.07 4.33 0.54
CA ALA A 240 -8.31 3.05 1.20
C ALA A 240 -7.02 2.26 1.36
N GLU A 241 -7.04 1.39 2.35
CA GLU A 241 -5.89 0.60 2.77
C GLU A 241 -6.31 -0.84 3.05
N ILE A 242 -5.50 -1.78 2.56
CA ILE A 242 -5.57 -3.20 2.91
C ILE A 242 -4.21 -3.65 3.42
N ILE A 243 -4.20 -4.24 4.61
CA ILE A 243 -3.01 -4.83 5.24
C ILE A 243 -3.27 -6.33 5.41
N VAL A 244 -2.39 -7.15 4.85
CA VAL A 244 -2.40 -8.61 4.98
C VAL A 244 -1.03 -9.04 5.48
N GLY A 245 -0.95 -9.39 6.76
CA GLY A 245 0.32 -9.67 7.40
C GLY A 245 0.20 -10.20 8.81
N GLU A 246 1.35 -10.29 9.46
CA GLU A 246 1.50 -10.66 10.85
C GLU A 246 2.01 -9.46 11.65
N ASN A 247 1.58 -9.34 12.90
CA ASN A 247 2.09 -8.29 13.80
C ASN A 247 3.20 -8.87 14.68
N VAL A 248 4.44 -8.51 14.36
CA VAL A 248 5.64 -9.13 14.94
C VAL A 248 6.31 -8.16 15.93
N PRO A 249 6.75 -8.64 17.11
CA PRO A 249 7.41 -7.80 18.10
C PRO A 249 8.90 -7.57 17.76
N PHE A 250 9.35 -6.33 17.89
CA PHE A 250 10.75 -5.89 17.78
C PHE A 250 11.20 -5.34 19.13
N ILE A 251 12.43 -5.65 19.54
CA ILE A 251 12.98 -5.18 20.82
C ILE A 251 13.70 -3.85 20.57
N THR A 252 13.12 -2.73 21.00
CA THR A 252 13.64 -1.37 20.74
C THR A 252 14.60 -0.86 21.81
N GLY A 253 14.72 -1.56 22.93
CA GLY A 253 15.69 -1.23 23.96
C GLY A 253 15.81 -2.31 25.01
N THR A 254 17.00 -2.48 25.56
CA THR A 254 17.25 -3.33 26.72
C THR A 254 17.89 -2.48 27.82
N SER A 255 17.20 -2.23 28.93
CA SER A 255 17.81 -1.58 30.10
C SER A 255 18.20 -2.64 31.12
N LEU A 256 19.46 -2.66 31.53
CA LEU A 256 19.96 -3.58 32.54
C LEU A 256 19.45 -3.13 33.92
N SER A 257 18.71 -4.01 34.60
CA SER A 257 18.38 -3.84 36.02
C SER A 257 19.66 -3.94 36.86
N SER A 258 19.69 -3.32 38.05
CA SER A 258 20.86 -3.11 38.93
C SER A 258 21.65 -4.38 39.30
N ASN A 259 21.09 -5.58 39.07
CA ASN A 259 21.70 -6.89 39.33
C ASN A 259 21.93 -7.75 38.08
N ASN A 260 21.74 -7.24 36.86
CA ASN A 260 22.05 -7.93 35.59
C ASN A 260 21.32 -9.29 35.35
N ASP A 261 20.35 -9.67 36.20
CA ASP A 261 19.65 -10.97 36.13
C ASP A 261 18.42 -10.97 35.19
N ASN A 262 17.89 -9.81 34.83
CA ASN A 262 16.82 -9.70 33.83
C ASN A 262 16.81 -8.30 33.18
N PRO A 263 17.29 -8.14 31.93
CA PRO A 263 17.21 -6.87 31.22
C PRO A 263 15.73 -6.55 30.92
N PHE A 264 15.28 -5.34 31.29
CA PHE A 264 13.98 -4.85 30.84
C PHE A 264 14.05 -4.58 29.34
N GLN A 265 13.24 -5.29 28.57
CA GLN A 265 13.15 -5.10 27.13
C GLN A 265 11.91 -4.26 26.80
N THR A 266 12.06 -3.18 26.04
CA THR A 266 10.94 -2.47 25.42
C THR A 266 10.63 -3.13 24.09
N ILE A 267 9.36 -3.50 23.89
CA ILE A 267 8.90 -4.21 22.70
C ILE A 267 7.98 -3.27 21.91
N GLU A 268 8.32 -3.02 20.65
CA GLU A 268 7.47 -2.35 19.68
C GLU A 268 6.86 -3.38 18.72
N ARG A 269 5.59 -3.21 18.37
CA ARG A 269 4.85 -4.11 17.50
C ARG A 269 4.78 -3.50 16.10
N GLN A 270 5.28 -4.19 15.09
CA GLN A 270 5.22 -3.71 13.70
C GLN A 270 4.50 -4.74 12.83
N ASP A 271 3.65 -4.25 11.94
CA ASP A 271 2.96 -5.09 10.96
C ASP A 271 3.92 -5.40 9.81
N VAL A 272 4.15 -6.69 9.56
CA VAL A 272 4.95 -7.21 8.46
C VAL A 272 4.05 -8.03 7.54
N GLY A 273 4.10 -7.73 6.25
CA GLY A 273 3.25 -8.37 5.24
C GLY A 273 3.06 -7.48 4.02
N LEU A 274 1.94 -7.69 3.35
CA LEU A 274 1.54 -6.90 2.19
C LEU A 274 0.63 -5.75 2.66
N THR A 275 1.02 -4.52 2.35
CA THR A 275 0.19 -3.33 2.54
C THR A 275 -0.01 -2.66 1.19
N LEU A 276 -1.28 -2.44 0.81
CA LEU A 276 -1.65 -1.65 -0.35
C LEU A 276 -2.51 -0.49 0.11
N ARG A 277 -2.07 0.72 -0.20
CA ARG A 277 -2.78 1.95 0.08
C ARG A 277 -2.93 2.75 -1.20
N VAL A 278 -4.15 3.17 -1.50
CA VAL A 278 -4.48 3.77 -2.78
C VAL A 278 -5.51 4.87 -2.63
N THR A 279 -5.30 5.96 -3.36
CA THR A 279 -6.26 7.06 -3.52
C THR A 279 -6.52 7.22 -5.02
N PRO A 280 -7.66 6.75 -5.53
CA PRO A 280 -8.03 6.95 -6.93
C PRO A 280 -8.66 8.33 -7.14
N GLN A 281 -8.45 8.86 -8.34
CA GLN A 281 -9.13 10.03 -8.86
C GLN A 281 -9.54 9.75 -10.31
N ILE A 282 -10.84 9.78 -10.59
CA ILE A 282 -11.38 9.57 -11.92
C ILE A 282 -11.36 10.90 -12.68
N ASN A 283 -10.69 10.91 -13.82
CA ASN A 283 -10.70 12.03 -14.75
C ASN A 283 -11.71 11.80 -15.88
N ASP A 284 -12.00 12.87 -16.61
CA ASP A 284 -12.80 12.79 -17.83
C ASP A 284 -12.09 11.89 -18.87
N GLY A 285 -12.86 11.09 -19.60
CA GLY A 285 -12.34 10.07 -20.53
C GLY A 285 -12.09 8.67 -19.95
N ASN A 286 -12.68 8.32 -18.79
CA ASN A 286 -12.52 7.01 -18.12
C ASN A 286 -11.06 6.65 -17.78
N VAL A 287 -10.29 7.69 -17.46
CA VAL A 287 -8.91 7.58 -17.03
C VAL A 287 -8.88 7.73 -15.51
N VAL A 288 -8.17 6.83 -14.82
CA VAL A 288 -7.99 6.88 -13.37
C VAL A 288 -6.56 7.30 -13.05
N ARG A 289 -6.42 8.42 -12.36
CA ARG A 289 -5.19 8.79 -11.68
C ARG A 289 -5.15 8.08 -10.34
N LEU A 290 -4.08 7.34 -10.08
CA LEU A 290 -3.93 6.56 -8.86
C LEU A 290 -2.68 7.03 -8.12
N GLN A 291 -2.86 7.50 -6.90
CA GLN A 291 -1.77 7.63 -5.96
C GLN A 291 -1.69 6.35 -5.14
N LEU A 292 -0.60 5.61 -5.27
CA LEU A 292 -0.43 4.33 -4.58
C LEU A 292 0.83 4.31 -3.72
N VAL A 293 0.70 3.63 -2.60
CA VAL A 293 1.80 3.19 -1.75
C VAL A 293 1.61 1.69 -1.56
N GLN A 294 2.53 0.92 -2.12
CA GLN A 294 2.57 -0.53 -1.93
C GLN A 294 3.81 -0.90 -1.16
N GLU A 295 3.64 -1.80 -0.21
CA GLU A 295 4.70 -2.36 0.60
C GLU A 295 4.53 -3.87 0.70
N VAL A 296 5.63 -4.60 0.56
CA VAL A 296 5.73 -6.03 0.84
C VAL A 296 6.90 -6.21 1.77
N SER A 297 6.63 -6.63 3.00
CA SER A 297 7.62 -6.96 4.01
C SER A 297 7.51 -8.42 4.42
N ASN A 298 8.66 -9.04 4.65
CA ASN A 298 8.76 -10.41 5.14
C ASN A 298 9.87 -10.49 6.20
N VAL A 299 9.62 -11.26 7.24
CA VAL A 299 10.61 -11.52 8.28
C VAL A 299 11.65 -12.51 7.73
N SER A 300 12.92 -12.14 7.80
CA SER A 300 14.02 -13.07 7.51
C SER A 300 14.38 -13.83 8.78
N SER A 301 14.54 -15.14 8.66
CA SER A 301 14.95 -16.05 9.75
C SER A 301 16.47 -16.08 9.96
N GLU A 302 17.24 -15.27 9.22
CA GLU A 302 18.68 -15.15 9.41
C GLU A 302 18.98 -14.34 10.68
N THR A 303 19.44 -15.03 11.72
CA THR A 303 20.01 -14.40 12.91
C THR A 303 21.35 -13.78 12.54
N ILE A 304 21.38 -12.46 12.35
CA ILE A 304 22.63 -11.73 12.18
C ILE A 304 23.40 -11.84 13.50
N SER A 305 24.58 -12.47 13.48
CA SER A 305 25.44 -12.58 14.66
C SER A 305 25.75 -11.17 15.20
N GLY A 306 25.19 -10.84 16.38
CA GLY A 306 25.33 -9.52 17.02
C GLY A 306 24.08 -8.62 16.96
N ALA A 307 23.04 -8.97 16.19
CA ALA A 307 21.71 -8.38 16.31
C ALA A 307 20.86 -9.24 17.27
N ALA A 308 20.25 -8.61 18.28
CA ALA A 308 19.36 -9.30 19.22
C ALA A 308 17.96 -9.58 18.64
N ASP A 309 17.70 -9.17 17.40
CA ASP A 309 16.36 -9.08 16.83
C ASP A 309 16.27 -9.62 15.40
N ILE A 310 15.04 -9.91 14.98
CA ILE A 310 14.67 -10.36 13.65
C ILE A 310 14.93 -9.29 12.58
N SER A 311 15.54 -9.67 11.46
CA SER A 311 15.73 -8.77 10.31
C SER A 311 14.52 -8.86 9.38
N THR A 312 13.99 -7.72 8.91
CA THR A 312 12.86 -7.67 7.97
C THR A 312 13.33 -7.17 6.61
N GLN A 313 12.95 -7.87 5.54
CA GLN A 313 13.20 -7.39 4.18
C GLN A 313 11.97 -6.61 3.73
N LYS A 314 12.15 -5.39 3.24
CA LYS A 314 11.07 -4.48 2.84
C LYS A 314 11.23 -4.08 1.39
N ARG A 315 10.18 -4.29 0.60
CA ARG A 315 10.04 -3.84 -0.78
C ARG A 315 8.92 -2.80 -0.80
N SER A 316 9.19 -1.58 -1.25
CA SER A 316 8.18 -0.51 -1.24
C SER A 316 8.21 0.29 -2.54
N VAL A 317 7.02 0.61 -3.04
CA VAL A 317 6.81 1.43 -4.23
C VAL A 317 5.80 2.52 -3.87
N LYS A 318 6.20 3.78 -4.06
CA LYS A 318 5.33 4.95 -3.94
C LYS A 318 5.33 5.69 -5.26
N SER A 319 4.18 5.73 -5.93
CA SER A 319 4.06 6.35 -7.24
C SER A 319 2.69 6.98 -7.46
N VAL A 320 2.61 7.86 -8.44
CA VAL A 320 1.36 8.40 -8.97
C VAL A 320 1.31 8.04 -10.44
N ILE A 321 0.35 7.21 -10.82
CA ILE A 321 0.20 6.68 -12.18
C ILE A 321 -1.15 7.08 -12.74
N LEU A 322 -1.26 7.01 -14.07
CA LEU A 322 -2.49 7.25 -14.81
C LEU A 322 -2.75 6.02 -15.66
N ALA A 323 -3.92 5.42 -15.50
CA ALA A 323 -4.31 4.21 -16.21
C ALA A 323 -5.73 4.37 -16.78
N ASN A 324 -6.02 3.70 -17.89
CA ASN A 324 -7.39 3.62 -18.40
C ASN A 324 -8.20 2.57 -17.63
N ASP A 325 -9.53 2.69 -17.66
CA ASP A 325 -10.44 1.69 -17.12
C ASP A 325 -10.17 0.29 -17.69
N ARG A 326 -9.99 -0.69 -16.79
CA ARG A 326 -9.65 -2.10 -17.06
C ARG A 326 -8.30 -2.36 -17.73
N GLU A 327 -7.46 -1.36 -17.93
CA GLU A 327 -6.12 -1.56 -18.48
C GLU A 327 -5.13 -2.01 -17.41
N VAL A 328 -4.32 -3.03 -17.71
CA VAL A 328 -3.21 -3.43 -16.85
C VAL A 328 -1.99 -2.59 -17.20
N ILE A 329 -1.46 -1.88 -16.21
CA ILE A 329 -0.23 -1.10 -16.35
C ILE A 329 0.87 -1.63 -15.44
N VAL A 330 2.12 -1.52 -15.88
CA VAL A 330 3.29 -1.85 -15.07
C VAL A 330 3.70 -0.61 -14.31
N THR A 331 3.48 -0.62 -12.99
CA THR A 331 3.80 0.49 -12.09
C THR A 331 5.30 0.56 -11.78
N GLY A 332 5.99 -0.58 -11.80
CA GLY A 332 7.42 -0.66 -11.54
C GLY A 332 7.97 -2.07 -11.59
N GLY A 333 9.29 -2.19 -11.41
CA GLY A 333 9.97 -3.46 -11.33
C GLY A 333 11.44 -3.33 -10.94
N LEU A 334 12.07 -4.46 -10.62
CA LEU A 334 13.50 -4.57 -10.33
C LEU A 334 14.03 -5.83 -11.00
N VAL A 335 15.08 -5.68 -11.80
CA VAL A 335 15.87 -6.81 -12.30
C VAL A 335 17.22 -6.73 -11.62
N ARG A 336 17.58 -7.78 -10.89
CA ARG A 336 18.88 -7.93 -10.24
C ARG A 336 19.53 -9.21 -10.73
N ASP A 337 20.78 -9.09 -11.18
CA ASP A 337 21.67 -10.19 -11.51
C ASP A 337 22.95 -9.99 -10.70
N ASP A 338 23.29 -10.98 -9.88
CA ASP A 338 24.44 -10.95 -8.98
C ASP A 338 25.31 -12.17 -9.27
N LEU A 339 26.57 -11.94 -9.66
CA LEU A 339 27.53 -13.00 -9.93
C LEU A 339 28.71 -12.80 -8.99
N GLU A 340 28.84 -13.72 -8.04
CA GLU A 340 29.92 -13.77 -7.08
C GLU A 340 30.83 -14.96 -7.40
N LYS A 341 32.10 -14.69 -7.70
CA LYS A 341 33.10 -15.73 -7.97
C LYS A 341 34.28 -15.60 -7.02
N VAL A 342 34.44 -16.59 -6.15
CA VAL A 342 35.52 -16.66 -5.17
C VAL A 342 36.49 -17.76 -5.57
N VAL A 343 37.76 -17.43 -5.77
CA VAL A 343 38.81 -18.40 -6.07
C VAL A 343 39.88 -18.35 -4.99
N LYS A 344 40.01 -19.44 -4.23
CA LYS A 344 41.12 -19.66 -3.28
C LYS A 344 42.09 -20.63 -3.92
N LYS A 345 43.39 -20.35 -3.91
CA LYS A 345 44.39 -21.23 -4.51
C LYS A 345 45.73 -21.13 -3.79
N VAL A 346 46.52 -22.19 -3.88
CA VAL A 346 47.93 -22.14 -3.49
C VAL A 346 48.70 -21.35 -4.56
N PRO A 347 49.44 -20.27 -4.22
CA PRO A 347 50.27 -19.54 -5.18
C PRO A 347 51.27 -20.48 -5.87
N LEU A 348 51.63 -20.22 -7.13
CA LEU A 348 52.39 -21.12 -8.02
C LEU A 348 51.62 -22.40 -8.42
N LEU A 349 51.30 -23.29 -7.47
CA LEU A 349 50.77 -24.63 -7.77
C LEU A 349 49.35 -24.57 -8.37
N GLY A 350 48.54 -23.61 -7.94
CA GLY A 350 47.19 -23.39 -8.48
C GLY A 350 47.16 -22.76 -9.88
N ASP A 351 48.29 -22.24 -10.36
CA ASP A 351 48.41 -21.59 -11.68
C ASP A 351 48.91 -22.52 -12.79
N VAL A 352 49.35 -23.74 -12.42
CA VAL A 352 49.81 -24.74 -13.39
C VAL A 352 48.64 -25.17 -14.28
N PRO A 353 48.76 -25.11 -15.62
CA PRO A 353 47.71 -25.61 -16.50
C PRO A 353 47.47 -27.11 -16.27
N LEU A 354 46.22 -27.55 -16.40
CA LEU A 354 45.77 -28.93 -16.13
C LEU A 354 45.79 -29.34 -14.64
N LEU A 355 46.94 -29.20 -13.95
CA LEU A 355 47.13 -29.66 -12.57
C LEU A 355 46.70 -28.65 -11.49
N GLY A 356 46.57 -27.36 -11.84
CA GLY A 356 46.20 -26.32 -10.89
C GLY A 356 44.80 -26.46 -10.30
N VAL A 357 43.93 -27.26 -10.94
CA VAL A 357 42.60 -27.62 -10.41
C VAL A 357 42.70 -28.36 -9.07
N LEU A 358 43.77 -29.15 -8.88
CA LEU A 358 44.01 -29.90 -7.63
C LEU A 358 44.48 -29.01 -6.47
N PHE A 359 44.86 -27.77 -6.73
CA PHE A 359 45.41 -26.83 -5.73
C PHE A 359 44.58 -25.54 -5.62
N ARG A 360 43.32 -25.58 -6.05
CA ARG A 360 42.39 -24.46 -5.99
C ARG A 360 40.99 -24.91 -5.55
N ALA A 361 40.25 -23.98 -4.96
CA ALA A 361 38.84 -24.05 -4.66
C ALA A 361 38.16 -22.85 -5.32
N THR A 362 37.15 -23.12 -6.14
CA THR A 362 36.35 -22.13 -6.85
C THR A 362 34.91 -22.26 -6.38
N GLU A 363 34.34 -21.15 -5.96
CA GLU A 363 32.93 -21.01 -5.62
C GLU A 363 32.34 -19.95 -6.55
N GLU A 364 31.27 -20.29 -7.25
CA GLU A 364 30.57 -19.42 -8.18
C GLU A 364 29.09 -19.42 -7.82
N LYS A 365 28.57 -18.25 -7.46
CA LYS A 365 27.19 -18.05 -7.04
C LYS A 365 26.53 -17.01 -7.94
N ILE A 366 25.48 -17.43 -8.62
CA ILE A 366 24.64 -16.59 -9.48
C ILE A 366 23.29 -16.44 -8.79
N THR A 367 22.88 -15.20 -8.54
CA THR A 367 21.57 -14.88 -7.97
C THR A 367 20.82 -13.94 -8.89
N LYS A 368 19.68 -14.41 -9.42
CA LYS A 368 18.80 -13.63 -10.29
C LYS A 368 17.49 -13.36 -9.57
N ARG A 369 17.00 -12.12 -9.66
CA ARG A 369 15.73 -11.72 -9.08
C ARG A 369 15.04 -10.70 -9.98
N ASN A 370 13.85 -11.07 -10.44
CA ASN A 370 12.97 -10.25 -11.25
C ASN A 370 11.71 -9.95 -10.45
N LEU A 371 11.40 -8.68 -10.30
CA LEU A 371 10.22 -8.19 -9.60
C LEU A 371 9.45 -7.31 -10.57
N LEU A 372 8.16 -7.55 -10.71
CA LEU A 372 7.24 -6.75 -11.50
C LEU A 372 6.01 -6.43 -10.68
N LEU A 373 5.58 -5.17 -10.76
CA LEU A 373 4.35 -4.71 -10.15
C LEU A 373 3.37 -4.27 -11.24
N PHE A 374 2.24 -4.96 -11.32
CA PHE A 374 1.12 -4.64 -12.18
C PHE A 374 -0.01 -4.02 -11.37
N LEU A 375 -0.77 -3.12 -12.00
CA LEU A 375 -1.97 -2.54 -11.43
C LEU A 375 -3.05 -2.44 -12.52
N GLN A 376 -4.28 -2.79 -12.16
CA GLN A 376 -5.46 -2.68 -12.99
C GLN A 376 -6.59 -1.96 -12.22
N PRO A 377 -6.96 -0.72 -12.58
CA PRO A 377 -8.16 -0.09 -12.05
C PRO A 377 -9.39 -0.45 -12.86
N THR A 378 -10.52 -0.67 -12.20
CA THR A 378 -11.84 -0.84 -12.81
C THR A 378 -12.82 0.16 -12.23
N ILE A 379 -13.39 1.01 -13.06
CA ILE A 379 -14.39 2.01 -12.66
C ILE A 379 -15.76 1.34 -12.56
N VAL A 380 -16.42 1.54 -11.42
CA VAL A 380 -17.76 1.03 -11.11
C VAL A 380 -18.68 2.23 -10.87
N ARG A 381 -19.51 2.55 -11.87
CA ARG A 381 -20.45 3.68 -11.81
C ARG A 381 -21.83 3.26 -11.31
N ASP A 382 -22.34 2.11 -11.74
CA ASP A 382 -23.73 1.68 -11.51
C ASP A 382 -23.85 0.54 -10.51
N ASP A 383 -24.99 0.41 -9.82
CA ASP A 383 -25.27 -0.72 -8.91
C ASP A 383 -25.22 -2.06 -9.63
N VAL A 384 -25.67 -2.12 -10.89
CA VAL A 384 -25.59 -3.32 -11.73
C VAL A 384 -24.13 -3.72 -11.97
N SER A 385 -23.27 -2.74 -12.24
CA SER A 385 -21.83 -2.97 -12.44
C SER A 385 -21.16 -3.43 -11.13
N ALA A 386 -21.53 -2.83 -10.00
CA ALA A 386 -21.04 -3.23 -8.68
C ALA A 386 -21.42 -4.68 -8.37
N ASN A 387 -22.70 -5.03 -8.53
CA ASN A 387 -23.18 -6.39 -8.34
C ASN A 387 -22.50 -7.39 -9.26
N LYS A 388 -22.27 -7.04 -10.53
CA LYS A 388 -21.54 -7.88 -11.48
C LYS A 388 -20.11 -8.15 -11.02
N VAL A 389 -19.37 -7.11 -10.64
CA VAL A 389 -17.98 -7.24 -10.15
C VAL A 389 -17.92 -8.11 -8.88
N SER A 390 -18.87 -7.92 -7.95
CA SER A 390 -18.96 -8.75 -6.75
C SER A 390 -19.30 -10.21 -7.06
N GLN A 391 -20.21 -10.47 -8.00
CA GLN A 391 -20.55 -11.82 -8.46
C GLN A 391 -19.35 -12.50 -9.14
N ASP A 392 -18.70 -11.81 -10.08
CA ASP A 392 -17.52 -12.32 -10.78
C ASP A 392 -16.43 -12.75 -9.78
N LYS A 393 -16.17 -11.95 -8.74
CA LYS A 393 -15.20 -12.30 -7.68
C LYS A 393 -15.67 -13.42 -6.77
N TYR A 394 -16.95 -13.44 -6.42
CA TYR A 394 -17.51 -14.53 -5.62
C TYR A 394 -17.41 -15.86 -6.36
N ASP A 395 -17.75 -15.89 -7.64
CA ASP A 395 -17.69 -17.08 -8.48
C ASP A 395 -16.24 -17.52 -8.71
N GLN A 396 -15.28 -16.59 -8.84
CA GLN A 396 -13.85 -16.92 -8.87
C GLN A 396 -13.42 -17.66 -7.59
N MET A 397 -13.79 -17.15 -6.41
CA MET A 397 -13.48 -17.79 -5.12
C MET A 397 -14.20 -19.12 -4.94
N ARG A 398 -15.45 -19.21 -5.40
CA ARG A 398 -16.24 -20.44 -5.36
C ARG A 398 -15.67 -21.51 -6.29
N GLY A 399 -15.23 -21.14 -7.49
CA GLY A 399 -14.56 -22.04 -8.43
C GLY A 399 -13.25 -22.60 -7.86
N LEU A 400 -12.48 -21.78 -7.13
CA LEU A 400 -11.26 -22.22 -6.46
C LEU A 400 -11.53 -23.21 -5.32
N SER A 401 -12.63 -23.04 -4.58
CA SER A 401 -13.00 -23.93 -3.46
C SER A 401 -13.69 -25.23 -3.88
N LEU A 402 -14.18 -25.31 -5.13
CA LEU A 402 -14.96 -26.44 -5.64
C LEU A 402 -14.24 -27.33 -6.65
N ARG A 403 -12.90 -27.30 -6.75
CA ARG A 403 -12.16 -28.36 -7.45
C ARG A 403 -12.25 -29.68 -6.66
N ILE A 404 -13.41 -30.30 -6.79
CA ILE A 404 -13.77 -31.62 -6.31
C ILE A 404 -13.72 -32.50 -7.57
N ASP A 405 -12.79 -33.46 -7.62
CA ASP A 405 -12.72 -34.49 -8.68
C ASP A 405 -14.09 -35.19 -8.82
N GLN A 406 -14.32 -35.90 -9.93
CA GLN A 406 -15.50 -36.76 -10.17
C GLN A 406 -15.77 -37.79 -9.05
N TYR A 407 -14.81 -37.97 -8.12
CA TYR A 407 -14.88 -38.83 -6.95
C TYR A 407 -15.12 -38.11 -5.61
N GLY A 408 -15.41 -36.80 -5.59
CA GLY A 408 -15.72 -36.09 -4.34
C GLY A 408 -14.49 -35.62 -3.55
N ASN A 409 -13.29 -35.68 -4.12
CA ASN A 409 -12.02 -35.32 -3.46
C ASN A 409 -11.50 -33.96 -3.95
N ILE A 410 -10.93 -33.15 -3.06
CA ILE A 410 -10.29 -31.88 -3.42
C ILE A 410 -9.04 -32.18 -4.28
N GLU A 411 -9.03 -31.81 -5.56
CA GLU A 411 -7.87 -32.04 -6.44
C GLU A 411 -6.68 -31.18 -6.00
N ARG A 412 -5.60 -31.85 -5.57
CA ARG A 412 -4.33 -31.20 -5.18
C ARG A 412 -3.49 -30.73 -6.36
N GLU A 413 -3.80 -31.17 -7.58
CA GLU A 413 -3.02 -30.81 -8.77
C GLU A 413 -3.50 -29.48 -9.35
N ALA A 414 -3.05 -28.39 -8.74
CA ALA A 414 -3.00 -27.11 -9.43
C ALA A 414 -2.00 -27.24 -10.59
N ARG A 415 -2.48 -27.35 -11.84
CA ARG A 415 -1.76 -26.67 -12.91
C ARG A 415 -1.64 -25.22 -12.44
N SER A 416 -0.41 -24.81 -12.23
CA SER A 416 0.00 -23.49 -11.80
C SER A 416 -0.96 -22.42 -12.34
N ALA A 417 -1.79 -21.83 -11.47
CA ALA A 417 -2.49 -20.59 -11.79
C ALA A 417 -1.52 -19.41 -11.95
N PHE A 418 -0.21 -19.66 -11.77
CA PHE A 418 0.84 -18.69 -11.99
C PHE A 418 1.07 -18.52 -13.50
N PRO A 419 1.14 -17.26 -13.97
CA PRO A 419 1.58 -16.96 -15.32
C PRO A 419 3.02 -17.42 -15.50
N GLU A 420 3.32 -18.09 -16.62
CA GLU A 420 4.69 -18.48 -16.97
C GLU A 420 5.48 -17.29 -17.53
N ASP A 421 4.77 -16.29 -18.09
CA ASP A 421 5.34 -15.05 -18.62
C ASP A 421 4.56 -13.81 -18.15
N ALA A 422 5.25 -12.69 -17.96
CA ALA A 422 4.66 -11.38 -17.70
C ALA A 422 3.66 -10.95 -18.78
N ARG A 423 3.83 -11.45 -20.01
CA ARG A 423 2.90 -11.22 -21.14
C ARG A 423 1.51 -11.79 -20.90
N ASP A 424 1.40 -12.87 -20.13
CA ASP A 424 0.11 -13.50 -19.85
C ASP A 424 -0.74 -12.62 -18.93
N VAL A 425 -0.09 -11.92 -17.98
CA VAL A 425 -0.74 -10.93 -17.11
C VAL A 425 -1.29 -9.75 -17.91
N LEU A 426 -0.55 -9.30 -18.93
CA LEU A 426 -0.97 -8.20 -19.80
C LEU A 426 -2.13 -8.60 -20.74
N LYS A 427 -2.20 -9.86 -21.18
CA LYS A 427 -3.26 -10.34 -22.08
C LYS A 427 -4.53 -10.76 -21.36
N ASN A 428 -4.39 -11.44 -20.22
CA ASN A 428 -5.51 -12.05 -19.51
C ASN A 428 -6.03 -11.18 -18.35
N GLY A 429 -5.36 -10.05 -18.06
CA GLY A 429 -5.68 -9.21 -16.91
C GLY A 429 -5.21 -9.83 -15.60
N LEU A 430 -5.63 -9.24 -14.47
CA LEU A 430 -5.37 -9.78 -13.13
C LEU A 430 -6.37 -10.88 -12.71
N ARG A 431 -7.06 -11.49 -13.69
CA ARG A 431 -8.04 -12.56 -13.51
C ARG A 431 -7.33 -13.90 -13.63
N PHE A 432 -6.94 -14.46 -12.50
CA PHE A 432 -6.25 -15.75 -12.44
C PHE A 432 -7.27 -16.86 -12.15
N GLY A 433 -7.55 -17.68 -13.16
CA GLY A 433 -8.58 -18.72 -13.18
C GLY A 433 -9.01 -19.03 -14.62
N ILE A 434 -9.36 -20.28 -14.89
CA ILE A 434 -9.56 -20.88 -16.23
C ILE A 434 -10.37 -19.97 -17.18
N GLN A 435 -9.78 -19.58 -18.30
CA GLN A 435 -10.52 -19.27 -19.53
C GLN A 435 -11.09 -20.59 -20.07
N PRO A 436 -12.38 -20.66 -20.44
CA PRO A 436 -12.91 -21.86 -21.09
C PRO A 436 -12.06 -22.15 -22.33
N SER A 437 -11.68 -23.41 -22.48
CA SER A 437 -10.93 -23.89 -23.64
C SER A 437 -11.64 -23.48 -24.93
N ASP A 438 -10.88 -23.03 -25.93
CA ASP A 438 -11.34 -22.64 -27.27
C ASP A 438 -12.12 -23.74 -28.03
N ASP A 439 -12.26 -24.95 -27.47
CA ASP A 439 -13.06 -26.06 -28.02
C ASP A 439 -14.59 -25.87 -27.87
N GLU A 440 -15.08 -24.95 -27.03
CA GLU A 440 -16.54 -24.70 -26.92
C GLU A 440 -17.07 -23.62 -27.88
N ALA A 441 -16.20 -22.90 -28.60
CA ALA A 441 -16.62 -21.85 -29.52
C ALA A 441 -17.16 -22.37 -30.87
N GLU A 442 -16.90 -23.63 -31.24
CA GLU A 442 -17.35 -24.19 -32.52
C GLU A 442 -18.69 -24.94 -32.47
N SER A 443 -19.31 -25.15 -31.30
CA SER A 443 -20.55 -25.94 -31.19
C SER A 443 -21.87 -25.15 -31.28
N THR A 444 -21.82 -23.82 -31.52
CA THR A 444 -23.03 -22.98 -31.65
C THR A 444 -23.22 -22.40 -33.06
N ILE A 445 -22.79 -23.13 -34.09
CA ILE A 445 -23.24 -22.89 -35.47
C ILE A 445 -23.62 -24.25 -36.08
N GLU A 446 -24.83 -24.72 -35.79
CA GLU A 446 -25.68 -25.50 -36.70
C GLU A 446 -27.16 -25.29 -36.35
#